data_AF-A0A965YF18-F1
#
_entry.id   AF-A0A965YF18-F1
#
_cell.length_a   1.000
_cell.length_b   1.000
_cell.length_c   1.000
_cell.angle_alpha   90.00
_cell.angle_beta   90.00
_cell.angle_gamma   90.00
#
_symmetry.space_group_name_H-M   'P 1'
#
loop_
_entity.id
_entity.type
_entity.pdbx_description
1 polymer ?
#
loop_
_entity_poly.entity_id
_entity_poly.type
_entity_poly.pdbx_seq_one_letter_code
_entity_poly.pdbx_strand_id
1 'polypeptide(L)'
;MTNIAFRKKVSMTFVATALMLLASAFIFAPGAFAATTEAAQRSDYNLALVCFSAAIAFAVGALAAGMAIGKVGSAAMGAISERPEIASQALIFIALAEGLVVFGFITSLMILGKV
;
A
#
# COMPACT_ATOMS: atom_id res chain seq x y z
N MET A 1 5.36 -17.58 -27.89
CA MET A 1 6.18 -16.63 -27.10
C MET A 1 6.70 -17.35 -25.87
N THR A 2 8.02 -17.43 -25.69
CA THR A 2 8.70 -18.33 -24.74
C THR A 2 8.49 -17.89 -23.28
N ASN A 3 8.19 -18.85 -22.40
CA ASN A 3 7.96 -18.69 -20.94
C ASN A 3 9.05 -17.86 -20.21
N ILE A 4 10.25 -17.76 -20.77
CA ILE A 4 11.38 -16.99 -20.24
C ILE A 4 11.14 -15.47 -20.35
N ALA A 5 10.57 -15.01 -21.48
CA ALA A 5 10.27 -13.59 -21.69
C ALA A 5 9.15 -13.10 -20.75
N PHE A 6 8.16 -13.96 -20.48
CA PHE A 6 7.07 -13.66 -19.54
C PHE A 6 7.57 -13.51 -18.11
N ARG A 7 8.41 -14.45 -17.62
CA ARG A 7 9.00 -14.40 -16.28
C ARG A 7 9.91 -13.18 -16.09
N LYS A 8 10.69 -12.82 -17.11
CA LYS A 8 11.58 -11.65 -17.08
C LYS A 8 10.77 -10.34 -17.06
N LYS A 9 9.65 -10.27 -17.79
CA LYS A 9 8.77 -9.09 -17.82
C LYS A 9 8.04 -8.89 -16.49
N VAL A 10 7.53 -9.97 -15.89
CA VAL A 10 6.89 -9.94 -14.56
C VAL A 10 7.88 -9.53 -13.47
N SER A 11 9.10 -10.06 -13.48
CA SER A 11 10.15 -9.67 -12.53
C SER A 11 10.56 -8.20 -12.70
N MET A 12 10.64 -7.71 -13.94
CA MET A 12 11.00 -6.31 -14.21
C MET A 12 9.91 -5.33 -13.77
N THR A 13 8.63 -5.68 -13.90
CA THR A 13 7.52 -4.87 -13.35
C THR A 13 7.57 -4.82 -11.82
N PHE A 14 7.80 -5.94 -11.15
CA PHE A 14 7.93 -5.97 -9.69
C PHE A 14 9.10 -5.11 -9.19
N VAL A 15 10.24 -5.16 -9.87
CA VAL A 15 11.42 -4.33 -9.57
C VAL A 15 11.13 -2.84 -9.84
N ALA A 16 10.44 -2.52 -10.93
CA ALA A 16 10.08 -1.13 -11.26
C ALA A 16 9.10 -0.53 -10.23
N THR A 17 8.09 -1.29 -9.78
CA THR A 17 7.19 -0.86 -8.72
C THR A 17 7.92 -0.69 -7.39
N ALA A 18 8.81 -1.62 -7.03
CA ALA A 18 9.64 -1.50 -5.83
C ALA A 18 10.56 -0.26 -5.87
N LEU A 19 11.18 0.02 -7.03
CA LEU A 19 12.01 1.20 -7.24
C LEU A 19 11.19 2.50 -7.17
N MET A 20 9.99 2.52 -7.73
CA MET A 20 9.07 3.66 -7.65
C MET A 20 8.62 3.93 -6.20
N LEU A 21 8.33 2.88 -5.42
CA LEU A 21 8.02 3.01 -3.99
C LEU A 21 9.23 3.56 -3.22
N LEU A 22 10.43 3.09 -3.51
CA LEU A 22 11.67 3.56 -2.90
C LEU A 22 11.96 5.03 -3.25
N ALA A 23 11.75 5.43 -4.50
CA ALA A 23 11.89 6.82 -4.95
C ALA A 23 10.86 7.75 -4.29
N SER A 24 9.62 7.27 -4.10
CA SER A 24 8.57 8.04 -3.42
C SER A 24 8.93 8.37 -1.97
N ALA A 25 9.64 7.47 -1.29
CA ALA A 25 10.15 7.70 0.06
C ALA A 25 11.19 8.83 0.12
N PHE A 26 12.02 9.00 -0.94
CA PHE A 26 13.00 10.08 -1.02
C PHE A 26 12.36 11.44 -1.33
N ILE A 27 11.27 11.47 -2.10
CA ILE A 27 10.58 12.71 -2.50
C ILE A 27 9.71 13.26 -1.37
N PHE A 28 9.11 12.40 -0.55
CA PHE A 28 8.22 12.80 0.54
C PHE A 28 8.90 12.91 1.92
N ALA A 29 10.22 12.72 2.00
CA ALA A 29 11.02 12.81 3.24
C ALA A 29 11.54 14.21 3.69
N PRO A 30 11.27 15.38 3.07
CA PRO A 30 11.98 16.61 3.44
C PRO A 30 11.62 17.20 4.83
N GLY A 31 10.75 16.58 5.63
CA GLY A 31 10.39 17.06 6.97
C GLY A 31 11.10 16.38 8.15
N ALA A 32 11.67 15.19 7.98
CA ALA A 32 12.11 14.37 9.13
C ALA A 32 13.49 14.75 9.71
N PHE A 33 14.29 15.54 8.99
CA PHE A 33 15.67 15.87 9.38
C PHE A 33 15.90 17.35 9.73
N ALA A 34 14.89 18.21 9.60
CA ALA A 34 15.05 19.67 9.75
C ALA A 34 14.53 20.25 11.08
N ALA A 35 13.80 19.47 11.89
CA ALA A 35 13.21 19.95 13.14
C ALA A 35 13.94 19.40 14.37
N THR A 36 15.19 19.82 14.56
CA THR A 36 15.86 19.76 15.86
C THR A 36 16.09 21.19 16.34
N THR A 37 15.11 21.81 17.00
CA THR A 37 15.23 22.75 18.13
C THR A 37 13.80 23.20 18.46
N GLU A 38 13.43 23.14 19.75
CA GLU A 38 12.18 23.66 20.35
C GLU A 38 10.91 22.78 20.26
N ALA A 39 10.85 21.78 21.16
CA ALA A 39 9.74 21.63 22.11
C ALA A 39 10.03 20.45 23.05
N ALA A 40 10.56 20.76 24.24
CA ALA A 40 10.58 19.81 25.34
C ALA A 40 9.15 19.59 25.88
N GLN A 41 8.88 18.37 26.35
CA GLN A 41 7.64 17.83 26.95
C GLN A 41 6.57 17.25 26.01
N ARG A 42 6.89 16.12 25.39
CA ARG A 42 5.97 14.96 25.35
C ARG A 42 6.79 13.68 25.15
N SER A 43 6.63 12.73 26.08
CA SER A 43 7.20 11.38 26.16
C SER A 43 8.14 10.98 25.00
N ASP A 44 9.42 10.71 25.30
CA ASP A 44 10.50 10.26 24.41
C ASP A 44 10.19 8.97 23.63
N TYR A 45 9.18 8.99 22.77
CA TYR A 45 9.09 8.04 21.67
C TYR A 45 10.05 8.56 20.61
N ASN A 46 11.14 7.83 20.35
CA ASN A 46 12.01 8.10 19.21
C ASN A 46 11.13 8.35 17.98
N LEU A 47 11.03 9.60 17.51
CA LEU A 47 10.15 9.99 16.40
C LEU A 47 10.38 9.08 15.18
N ALA A 48 11.65 8.68 14.97
CA ALA A 48 12.05 7.69 13.99
C ALA A 48 11.35 6.34 14.15
N LEU A 49 11.22 5.82 15.38
CA LEU A 49 10.51 4.56 15.66
C LEU A 49 9.01 4.70 15.42
N VAL A 50 8.41 5.84 15.78
CA VAL A 50 6.98 6.06 15.56
C VAL A 50 6.67 6.16 14.06
N CYS A 51 7.42 6.97 13.32
CA CYS A 51 7.31 7.06 11.86
C CYS A 51 7.55 5.71 11.18
N PHE A 52 8.54 4.94 11.65
CA PHE A 52 8.83 3.61 11.11
C PHE A 52 7.67 2.62 11.37
N SER A 53 7.12 2.61 12.59
CA SER A 53 5.98 1.77 12.93
C SER A 53 4.73 2.12 12.11
N ALA A 54 4.49 3.40 11.85
CA ALA A 54 3.39 3.87 11.02
C ALA A 54 3.58 3.52 9.53
N ALA A 55 4.82 3.57 9.03
CA ALA A 55 5.14 3.15 7.67
C ALA A 55 4.92 1.63 7.50
N ILE A 56 5.32 0.81 8.47
CA ILE A 56 5.08 -0.64 8.46
C ILE A 56 3.57 -0.94 8.49
N ALA A 57 2.80 -0.26 9.35
CA ALA A 57 1.37 -0.47 9.46
C ALA A 57 0.65 -0.25 8.11
N PHE A 58 1.01 0.81 7.39
CA PHE A 58 0.48 1.06 6.05
C PHE A 58 1.01 0.07 5.01
N ALA A 59 2.31 -0.22 5.00
CA ALA A 59 2.94 -1.10 4.02
C ALA A 59 2.36 -2.53 4.06
N VAL A 60 2.17 -3.09 5.25
CA VAL A 60 1.57 -4.44 5.41
C VAL A 60 0.11 -4.43 4.95
N GLY A 61 -0.66 -3.39 5.30
CA GLY A 61 -2.05 -3.23 4.83
C GLY A 61 -2.15 -3.14 3.31
N ALA A 62 -1.28 -2.35 2.68
CA ALA A 62 -1.24 -2.19 1.22
C ALA A 62 -0.83 -3.48 0.49
N LEU A 63 0.17 -4.21 1.02
CA LEU A 63 0.58 -5.50 0.44
C LEU A 63 -0.54 -6.54 0.54
N ALA A 64 -1.19 -6.65 1.71
CA ALA A 64 -2.30 -7.58 1.92
C ALA A 64 -3.49 -7.24 1.01
N ALA A 65 -3.85 -5.94 0.90
CA ALA A 65 -4.90 -5.47 0.01
C ALA A 65 -4.59 -5.79 -1.46
N GLY A 66 -3.36 -5.51 -1.92
CA GLY A 66 -2.94 -5.81 -3.30
C GLY A 66 -3.05 -7.29 -3.64
N MET A 67 -2.68 -8.19 -2.72
CA MET A 67 -2.84 -9.63 -2.91
C MET A 67 -4.31 -10.07 -2.95
N ALA A 68 -5.17 -9.49 -2.10
CA ALA A 68 -6.60 -9.79 -2.08
C ALA A 68 -7.29 -9.29 -3.35
N ILE A 69 -7.06 -8.04 -3.72
CA ILE A 69 -7.62 -7.40 -4.92
C ILE A 69 -7.17 -8.13 -6.19
N GLY A 70 -5.91 -8.56 -6.28
CA GLY A 70 -5.43 -9.33 -7.42
C GLY A 70 -6.21 -10.63 -7.64
N LYS A 71 -6.52 -11.35 -6.56
CA LYS A 71 -7.31 -12.60 -6.63
C LYS A 71 -8.78 -12.31 -6.95
N VAL A 72 -9.42 -11.41 -6.21
CA VAL A 72 -10.84 -11.07 -6.40
C VAL A 72 -11.08 -10.46 -7.78
N GLY A 73 -10.20 -9.55 -8.22
CA GLY A 73 -10.27 -8.91 -9.53
C GLY A 73 -10.15 -9.90 -10.69
N SER A 74 -9.24 -10.89 -10.59
CA SER A 74 -9.11 -11.91 -11.63
C SER A 74 -10.37 -12.79 -11.76
N ALA A 75 -10.97 -13.18 -10.63
CA ALA A 75 -12.22 -13.95 -10.61
C ALA A 75 -13.41 -13.13 -11.12
N ALA A 76 -13.47 -11.85 -10.73
CA ALA A 76 -14.48 -10.90 -11.18
C ALA A 76 -14.46 -10.71 -12.70
N MET A 77 -13.28 -10.50 -13.31
CA MET A 77 -13.17 -10.36 -14.77
C MET A 77 -13.58 -11.64 -15.51
N GLY A 78 -13.29 -12.81 -14.95
CA GLY A 78 -13.77 -14.09 -15.48
C GLY A 78 -15.29 -14.18 -15.47
N ALA A 79 -15.92 -13.84 -14.35
CA ALA A 79 -17.37 -13.87 -14.21
C ALA A 79 -18.08 -12.83 -15.10
N ILE A 80 -17.50 -11.62 -15.24
CA ILE A 80 -17.99 -10.57 -16.15
C ILE A 80 -17.91 -11.01 -17.60
N SER A 81 -16.89 -11.79 -17.98
CA SER A 81 -16.76 -12.32 -19.34
C SER A 81 -17.87 -13.31 -19.70
N GLU A 82 -18.43 -14.02 -18.73
CA GLU A 82 -19.56 -14.94 -18.96
C GLU A 82 -20.91 -14.22 -18.84
N ARG A 83 -21.02 -13.28 -17.91
CA ARG A 83 -22.25 -12.53 -17.61
C ARG A 83 -21.91 -11.06 -17.39
N PRO A 84 -22.05 -10.20 -18.41
CA PRO A 84 -21.72 -8.78 -18.25
C PRO A 84 -22.70 -8.07 -17.29
N GLU A 85 -23.90 -8.63 -17.07
CA GLU A 85 -24.93 -8.03 -16.20
C GLU A 85 -24.50 -7.97 -14.73
N ILE A 86 -23.58 -8.83 -14.29
CA ILE A 86 -23.08 -8.85 -12.90
C ILE A 86 -21.88 -7.93 -12.66
N ALA A 87 -21.47 -7.12 -13.64
CA ALA A 87 -20.31 -6.24 -13.52
C ALA A 87 -20.40 -5.28 -12.32
N SER A 88 -21.58 -4.72 -12.05
CA SER A 88 -21.78 -3.83 -10.91
C SER A 88 -21.59 -4.55 -9.56
N GLN A 89 -22.09 -5.78 -9.43
CA GLN A 89 -21.90 -6.60 -8.22
C GLN A 89 -20.44 -7.00 -8.04
N ALA A 90 -19.77 -7.37 -9.13
CA ALA A 90 -18.36 -7.71 -9.12
C ALA A 90 -17.47 -6.54 -8.69
N LEU A 91 -17.78 -5.31 -9.12
CA LEU A 91 -17.07 -4.10 -8.68
C LEU A 91 -17.26 -3.81 -7.19
N ILE A 92 -18.43 -4.10 -6.62
CA ILE A 92 -18.66 -3.96 -5.17
C ILE A 92 -17.73 -4.90 -4.39
N PHE A 93 -17.58 -6.15 -4.81
CA PHE A 93 -16.68 -7.09 -4.12
C PHE A 93 -15.21 -6.66 -4.19
N ILE A 94 -14.78 -6.05 -5.30
CA ILE A 94 -13.43 -5.48 -5.44
C ILE A 94 -13.26 -4.26 -4.52
N ALA A 95 -14.23 -3.35 -4.48
CA ALA A 95 -14.21 -2.18 -3.60
C ALA A 95 -14.19 -2.57 -2.12
N LEU A 96 -14.91 -3.63 -1.75
CA LEU A 96 -14.89 -4.19 -0.40
C LEU A 96 -13.49 -4.73 -0.03
N ALA A 97 -12.74 -5.28 -0.99
CA ALA A 97 -11.35 -5.69 -0.77
C ALA A 97 -10.38 -4.51 -0.62
N GLU A 98 -10.68 -3.35 -1.20
CA GLU A 98 -9.89 -2.12 -1.05
C GLU A 98 -9.93 -1.58 0.40
N GLY A 99 -10.98 -1.88 1.16
CA GLY A 99 -11.12 -1.47 2.56
C GLY A 99 -9.92 -1.85 3.45
N LEU A 100 -9.19 -2.93 3.12
CA LEU A 100 -7.98 -3.33 3.85
C LEU A 100 -6.88 -2.25 3.81
N VAL A 101 -6.69 -1.59 2.67
CA VAL A 101 -5.66 -0.54 2.56
C VAL A 101 -6.09 0.71 3.32
N VAL A 102 -7.39 1.01 3.31
CA VAL A 102 -7.98 2.13 4.04
C VAL A 102 -7.80 1.93 5.55
N PHE A 103 -8.03 0.73 6.08
CA PHE A 103 -7.76 0.43 7.49
C PHE A 103 -6.27 0.54 7.85
N GLY A 104 -5.37 0.06 6.98
CA GLY A 104 -3.92 0.23 7.18
C GLY A 104 -3.50 1.70 7.17
N PHE A 105 -4.09 2.50 6.28
CA PHE A 105 -3.86 3.94 6.20
C PHE A 105 -4.38 4.70 7.42
N ILE A 106 -5.63 4.43 7.83
CA ILE A 106 -6.22 5.03 9.05
C ILE A 106 -5.39 4.68 10.28
N THR A 107 -4.94 3.44 10.40
CA THR A 107 -4.10 2.99 11.53
C THR A 107 -2.78 3.77 11.55
N SER A 108 -2.15 3.96 10.38
CA SER A 108 -0.94 4.78 10.25
C SER A 108 -1.18 6.23 10.68
N LEU A 109 -2.27 6.87 10.23
CA LEU A 109 -2.63 8.22 10.65
C LEU A 109 -2.91 8.31 12.16
N MET A 110 -3.54 7.30 12.75
CA MET A 110 -3.83 7.27 14.18
C MET A 110 -2.57 7.09 15.04
N ILE A 111 -1.52 6.46 14.49
CA ILE A 111 -0.19 6.38 15.11
C ILE A 111 0.49 7.76 15.05
N LEU A 112 0.49 8.42 13.88
CA LEU A 112 1.06 9.76 13.74
C LEU A 112 0.34 10.82 14.57
N GLY A 113 -0.99 10.73 14.68
CA GLY A 113 -1.80 11.68 15.46
C GLY A 113 -1.62 11.57 16.98
N LYS A 114 -0.83 10.61 17.47
CA LYS A 114 -0.46 10.45 18.89
C LYS A 114 0.91 11.03 19.24
N VAL A 115 1.67 11.45 18.23
CA VAL A 115 2.96 12.15 18.37
C VAL A 115 2.71 13.62 18.62
#